data_AF-A0A482VKZ2-F1
#
_entry.id   AF-A0A482VKZ2-F1
#
_cell.length_a   1.000
_cell.length_b   1.000
_cell.length_c   1.000
_cell.angle_alpha   90.00
_cell.angle_beta   90.00
_cell.angle_gamma   90.00
#
_symmetry.space_group_name_H-M   'P 1'
#
loop_
_entity.id
_entity.type
_entity.pdbx_description
1 polymer ?
#
loop_
_entity_poly.entity_id
_entity_poly.type
_entity_poly.pdbx_seq_one_letter_code
_entity_poly.pdbx_strand_id
1 'polypeptide(L)'
;MILRVILDVVLYVNVCYILVFVMMFKRYRWFKLLKNFRKINSKAKQSYYVVFFLAHLLYVATSALIVYVWILVLGEIFIKLYVIEYFLIYYLFYYLLFNYIILNMLLSRYRQQNALMSIAAFKKPNLLKVRRDLLTLKQTVGIFNDIFGWNFLFNIFFIVTRTLIYLDMVLKRLFHHFDDQGTVWSVLHFVSNMLMMAIFWVGFTGVAFTCDSILKEYNSILAASHKMVPSTKWHLHKNDEIHAFVSSISNYRPNFTAARFFSIDRSTVFSVLNSVSTFLIVIIQF
;
A
#
# COMPACT_ATOMS: atom_id res chain seq x y z
N MET A 1 -25.42 -11.51 -4.87
CA MET A 1 -24.74 -12.70 -5.45
C MET A 1 -23.51 -12.30 -6.25
N ILE A 2 -23.63 -11.43 -7.26
CA ILE A 2 -22.52 -11.01 -8.14
C ILE A 2 -21.29 -10.49 -7.36
N LEU A 3 -21.48 -9.59 -6.39
CA LEU A 3 -20.36 -9.07 -5.58
C LEU A 3 -19.59 -10.16 -4.84
N ARG A 4 -20.26 -11.22 -4.36
CA ARG A 4 -19.58 -12.34 -3.68
C ARG A 4 -18.72 -13.14 -4.66
N VAL A 5 -19.24 -13.43 -5.86
CA VAL A 5 -18.47 -14.11 -6.91
C VAL A 5 -17.23 -13.29 -7.29
N ILE A 6 -17.37 -11.97 -7.42
CA ILE A 6 -16.22 -11.08 -7.69
C ILE A 6 -15.21 -11.15 -6.55
N LEU A 7 -15.66 -11.13 -5.29
CA LEU A 7 -14.77 -11.23 -4.13
C LEU A 7 -13.97 -12.53 -4.14
N ASP A 8 -14.63 -13.67 -4.39
CA ASP A 8 -14.00 -14.98 -4.44
C ASP A 8 -12.95 -15.02 -5.55
N VAL A 9 -13.32 -14.59 -6.77
CA VAL A 9 -12.38 -14.51 -7.90
C VAL A 9 -11.17 -13.65 -7.56
N VAL A 10 -11.37 -12.49 -6.93
CA VAL A 10 -10.27 -11.60 -6.52
C VAL A 10 -9.33 -12.30 -5.52
N LEU A 11 -9.87 -12.99 -4.52
CA LEU A 11 -9.08 -13.71 -3.52
C LEU A 11 -8.27 -14.87 -4.14
N TYR A 12 -8.91 -15.71 -4.96
CA TYR A 12 -8.23 -16.83 -5.61
C TYR A 12 -7.16 -16.35 -6.59
N VAL A 13 -7.48 -15.37 -7.45
CA VAL A 13 -6.51 -14.83 -8.41
C VAL A 13 -5.34 -14.15 -7.68
N ASN A 14 -5.59 -13.45 -6.57
CA ASN A 14 -4.53 -12.85 -5.76
C ASN A 14 -3.55 -13.90 -5.22
N VAL A 15 -4.06 -14.99 -4.65
CA VAL A 15 -3.22 -16.06 -4.10
C VAL A 15 -2.49 -16.83 -5.20
N CYS A 16 -3.15 -17.13 -6.32
CA CYS A 16 -2.49 -17.70 -7.50
C CYS A 16 -1.36 -16.79 -7.99
N TYR A 17 -1.60 -15.47 -8.10
CA TYR A 17 -0.59 -14.50 -8.50
C TYR A 17 0.59 -14.49 -7.51
N ILE A 18 0.34 -14.46 -6.22
CA ILE A 18 1.39 -14.43 -5.20
C ILE A 18 2.21 -15.73 -5.21
N LEU A 19 1.55 -16.88 -5.04
CA LEU A 19 2.23 -18.16 -4.83
C LEU A 19 2.88 -18.66 -6.12
N VAL A 20 2.20 -18.55 -7.25
CA VAL A 20 2.74 -19.03 -8.52
C VAL A 20 3.58 -17.95 -9.17
N PHE A 21 3.01 -16.78 -9.43
CA PHE A 21 3.70 -15.79 -10.27
C PHE A 21 4.86 -15.09 -9.55
N VAL A 22 4.62 -14.60 -8.32
CA VAL A 22 5.65 -13.85 -7.59
C VAL A 22 6.76 -14.77 -7.08
N MET A 23 6.43 -15.92 -6.45
CA MET A 23 7.47 -16.80 -5.92
C MET A 23 8.30 -17.47 -7.01
N MET A 24 7.68 -17.93 -8.11
CA MET A 24 8.42 -18.63 -9.17
C MET A 24 9.15 -17.66 -10.11
N PHE A 25 8.47 -16.63 -10.62
CA PHE A 25 9.01 -15.82 -11.73
C PHE A 25 9.66 -14.51 -11.27
N LYS A 26 9.40 -14.04 -10.03
CA LYS A 26 9.92 -12.75 -9.54
C LYS A 26 11.02 -12.90 -8.48
N ARG A 27 11.49 -14.12 -8.20
CA ARG A 27 12.57 -14.38 -7.21
C ARG A 27 13.82 -13.53 -7.44
N TYR A 28 14.29 -13.41 -8.68
CA TYR A 28 15.43 -12.54 -9.02
C TYR A 28 15.16 -11.07 -8.67
N ARG A 29 13.94 -10.58 -8.90
CA ARG A 29 13.55 -9.20 -8.61
C ARG A 29 13.52 -8.93 -7.10
N TRP A 30 13.08 -9.90 -6.30
CA TRP A 30 13.16 -9.85 -4.84
C TRP A 30 14.59 -9.70 -4.33
N PHE A 31 15.52 -10.52 -4.82
CA PHE A 31 16.93 -10.38 -4.46
C PHE A 31 17.50 -9.03 -4.89
N LYS A 32 17.12 -8.52 -6.07
CA LYS A 32 17.54 -7.20 -6.54
C LYS A 32 16.97 -6.07 -5.68
N LEU A 33 15.72 -6.17 -5.24
CA LEU A 33 15.08 -5.24 -4.30
C LEU A 33 15.87 -5.17 -2.98
N LEU A 34 16.14 -6.32 -2.36
CA LEU A 34 16.92 -6.41 -1.11
C LEU A 34 18.37 -5.92 -1.30
N LYS A 35 19.01 -6.24 -2.42
CA LYS A 35 20.37 -5.78 -2.75
C LYS A 35 20.41 -4.26 -2.90
N ASN A 36 19.44 -3.67 -3.60
CA ASN A 36 19.32 -2.21 -3.69
C ASN A 36 19.07 -1.59 -2.33
N PHE A 37 18.29 -2.27 -1.48
CA PHE A 37 18.13 -1.82 -0.12
C PHE A 37 19.44 -1.85 0.67
N ARG A 38 20.23 -2.91 0.60
CA ARG A 38 21.53 -2.95 1.29
C ARG A 38 22.52 -1.88 0.82
N LYS A 39 22.45 -1.44 -0.45
CA LYS A 39 23.39 -0.44 -1.02
C LYS A 39 23.23 0.96 -0.45
N ILE A 40 21.99 1.40 -0.19
CA ILE A 40 21.73 2.77 0.30
C ILE A 40 21.59 2.67 1.82
N ASN A 41 22.64 3.10 2.51
CA ASN A 41 22.80 2.90 3.94
C ASN A 41 21.89 3.88 4.71
N SER A 42 20.79 3.43 5.31
CA SER A 42 19.90 4.28 6.10
C SER A 42 20.23 4.20 7.59
N LYS A 43 20.21 5.36 8.26
CA LYS A 43 20.35 5.45 9.73
C LYS A 43 19.03 5.18 10.48
N ALA A 44 17.93 4.93 9.78
CA ALA A 44 16.63 4.71 10.43
C ALA A 44 16.64 3.40 11.25
N LYS A 45 16.35 3.53 12.55
CA LYS A 45 16.30 2.43 13.52
C LYS A 45 15.09 1.51 13.30
N GLN A 46 15.21 0.29 13.83
CA GLN A 46 14.40 -0.94 13.75
C GLN A 46 12.87 -0.86 14.02
N SER A 47 12.19 0.28 13.87
CA SER A 47 10.76 0.43 14.17
C SER A 47 9.83 -0.44 13.30
N TYR A 48 10.30 -0.92 12.14
CA TYR A 48 9.50 -1.74 11.23
C TYR A 48 9.03 -3.06 11.84
N TYR A 49 9.83 -3.68 12.70
CA TYR A 49 9.45 -4.94 13.36
C TYR A 49 8.32 -4.73 14.36
N VAL A 50 8.31 -3.60 15.07
CA VAL A 50 7.26 -3.25 16.03
C VAL A 50 5.94 -3.04 15.30
N VAL A 51 5.95 -2.28 14.20
CA VAL A 51 4.75 -2.09 13.35
C VAL A 51 4.25 -3.42 12.80
N PHE A 52 5.15 -4.28 12.31
CA PHE A 52 4.80 -5.59 11.79
C PHE A 52 4.12 -6.47 12.86
N PHE A 53 4.71 -6.53 14.06
CA PHE A 53 4.20 -7.34 15.16
C PHE A 53 2.86 -6.81 15.68
N LEU A 54 2.74 -5.50 15.91
CA LEU A 54 1.49 -4.88 16.37
C LEU A 54 0.35 -5.05 15.37
N ALA A 55 0.62 -4.89 14.07
CA ALA A 55 -0.38 -5.10 13.03
C ALA A 55 -0.86 -6.56 12.98
N HIS A 56 0.06 -7.53 13.11
CA HIS A 56 -0.32 -8.96 13.18
C HIS A 56 -1.12 -9.28 14.43
N LEU A 57 -0.71 -8.76 15.59
CA LEU A 57 -1.43 -8.96 16.85
C LEU A 57 -2.87 -8.43 16.73
N LEU A 58 -3.04 -7.21 16.20
CA LEU A 58 -4.34 -6.61 15.97
C LEU A 58 -5.20 -7.44 14.99
N TYR A 59 -4.61 -7.89 13.88
CA TYR A 59 -5.30 -8.72 12.89
C TYR A 59 -5.74 -10.07 13.47
N VAL A 60 -4.85 -10.75 14.21
CA VAL A 60 -5.14 -12.05 14.83
C VAL A 60 -6.23 -11.90 15.89
N ALA A 61 -6.15 -10.89 16.75
CA ALA A 61 -7.18 -10.61 17.76
C ALA A 61 -8.56 -10.36 17.10
N THR A 62 -8.58 -9.56 16.04
CA THR A 62 -9.81 -9.27 15.27
C THR A 62 -10.35 -10.52 14.59
N SER A 63 -9.48 -11.31 13.96
CA SER A 63 -9.86 -12.56 13.30
C SER A 63 -10.39 -13.60 14.27
N ALA A 64 -9.76 -13.74 15.44
CA ALA A 64 -10.20 -14.65 16.49
C ALA A 64 -11.59 -14.25 17.02
N LEU A 65 -11.83 -12.95 17.23
CA LEU A 65 -13.15 -12.44 17.61
C LEU A 65 -14.20 -12.78 16.55
N ILE A 66 -13.89 -12.58 15.28
CA ILE A 66 -14.81 -12.89 14.18
C ILE A 66 -15.11 -14.38 14.09
N VAL A 67 -14.07 -15.23 14.14
CA VAL A 67 -14.22 -16.69 14.13
C VAL A 67 -15.07 -17.15 15.31
N TYR A 68 -14.84 -16.61 16.51
CA TYR A 68 -15.65 -16.90 17.69
C TYR A 68 -17.13 -16.55 17.47
N VAL A 69 -17.42 -15.34 16.99
CA VAL A 69 -18.80 -14.91 16.69
C VAL A 69 -19.46 -15.81 15.66
N TRP A 70 -18.75 -16.20 14.60
CA TRP A 70 -19.32 -17.06 13.57
C TRP A 70 -19.53 -18.51 14.02
N ILE A 71 -18.64 -19.07 14.84
CA ILE A 71 -18.83 -20.40 15.42
C ILE A 71 -20.07 -20.42 16.31
N LEU A 72 -20.34 -19.35 17.05
CA LEU A 72 -21.56 -19.26 17.86
C LEU A 72 -22.84 -19.16 17.00
N VAL A 73 -22.78 -18.52 15.83
CA VAL A 73 -23.94 -18.35 14.94
C VAL A 73 -24.18 -19.57 14.03
N LEU A 74 -23.13 -20.17 13.48
CA LEU A 74 -23.22 -21.23 12.45
C LEU A 74 -22.73 -22.61 12.94
N GLY A 75 -22.13 -22.69 14.14
CA GLY A 75 -21.52 -23.92 14.64
C GLY A 75 -20.36 -24.39 13.78
N GLU A 76 -20.21 -25.72 13.68
CA GLU A 76 -19.14 -26.38 12.92
C GLU A 76 -19.21 -26.15 11.40
N ILE A 77 -20.39 -25.80 10.87
CA ILE A 77 -20.59 -25.50 9.44
C ILE A 77 -19.68 -24.35 9.01
N PHE A 78 -19.40 -23.40 9.91
CA PHE A 78 -18.49 -22.30 9.65
C PHE A 78 -17.10 -22.77 9.20
N ILE A 79 -16.54 -23.77 9.89
CA ILE A 79 -15.19 -24.26 9.62
C ILE A 79 -15.11 -24.83 8.21
N LYS A 80 -16.12 -25.60 7.79
CA LYS A 80 -16.17 -26.22 6.46
C LYS A 80 -16.31 -25.18 5.34
N LEU A 81 -17.01 -24.08 5.58
CA LEU A 81 -17.30 -23.08 4.55
C LEU A 81 -16.22 -22.00 4.44
N TYR A 82 -15.66 -21.54 5.56
CA TYR A 82 -14.94 -20.27 5.60
C TYR A 82 -13.43 -20.36 5.86
N VAL A 83 -12.90 -21.50 6.32
CA VAL A 83 -11.46 -21.60 6.67
C VAL A 83 -10.55 -21.20 5.51
N ILE A 84 -10.89 -21.63 4.29
CA ILE A 84 -10.12 -21.27 3.09
C ILE A 84 -10.19 -19.76 2.85
N GLU A 85 -11.38 -19.14 2.93
CA GLU A 85 -11.54 -17.70 2.74
C GLU A 85 -10.69 -16.88 3.73
N TYR A 86 -10.69 -17.24 5.03
CA TYR A 86 -9.87 -16.54 6.03
C TYR A 86 -8.38 -16.68 5.77
N PHE A 87 -7.94 -17.83 5.28
CA PHE A 87 -6.55 -18.02 4.87
C PHE A 87 -6.20 -17.10 3.70
N LEU A 88 -7.05 -17.03 2.66
CA LEU A 88 -6.84 -16.13 1.51
C LEU A 88 -6.82 -14.65 1.94
N ILE A 89 -7.73 -14.24 2.83
CA ILE A 89 -7.78 -12.88 3.40
C ILE A 89 -6.50 -12.56 4.19
N TYR A 90 -5.98 -13.52 4.96
CA TYR A 90 -4.73 -13.34 5.70
C TYR A 90 -3.55 -13.08 4.75
N TYR A 91 -3.44 -13.80 3.62
CA TYR A 91 -2.41 -13.50 2.62
C TYR A 91 -2.52 -12.09 2.08
N LEU A 92 -3.75 -11.63 1.80
CA LEU A 92 -3.97 -10.27 1.31
C LEU A 92 -3.52 -9.23 2.34
N PHE A 93 -3.89 -9.41 3.62
CA PHE A 93 -3.44 -8.58 4.74
C PHE A 93 -1.91 -8.59 4.87
N TYR A 94 -1.29 -9.77 4.84
CA TYR A 94 0.16 -9.92 4.97
C TYR A 94 0.89 -9.13 3.89
N TYR A 95 0.46 -9.24 2.63
CA TYR A 95 1.09 -8.50 1.53
C TYR A 95 0.80 -7.01 1.58
N LEU A 96 -0.38 -6.58 2.04
CA LEU A 96 -0.69 -5.17 2.26
C LEU A 96 0.25 -4.55 3.29
N LEU A 97 0.45 -5.22 4.43
CA LEU A 97 1.38 -4.82 5.47
C LEU A 97 2.82 -4.83 4.97
N PHE A 98 3.20 -5.86 4.21
CA PHE A 98 4.53 -5.96 3.62
C PHE A 98 4.82 -4.80 2.65
N ASN A 99 3.85 -4.44 1.80
CA ASN A 99 3.94 -3.28 0.91
C ASN A 99 4.20 -2.00 1.70
N TYR A 100 3.42 -1.78 2.77
CA TYR A 100 3.58 -0.63 3.63
C TYR A 100 4.98 -0.54 4.26
N ILE A 101 5.53 -1.67 4.72
CA ILE A 101 6.89 -1.71 5.30
C ILE A 101 7.95 -1.37 4.25
N ILE A 102 7.87 -1.98 3.06
CA ILE A 102 8.82 -1.72 1.97
C ILE A 102 8.75 -0.26 1.50
N LEU A 103 7.55 0.32 1.42
CA LEU A 103 7.37 1.73 1.11
C LEU A 103 7.98 2.63 2.19
N ASN A 104 7.84 2.29 3.47
CA ASN A 104 8.50 3.04 4.54
C ASN A 104 10.02 2.95 4.49
N MET A 105 10.57 1.80 4.09
CA MET A 105 12.01 1.67 3.83
C MET A 105 12.47 2.55 2.66
N LEU A 106 11.68 2.66 1.60
CA LEU A 106 11.92 3.60 0.48
C LEU A 106 11.85 5.05 0.97
N LEU A 107 10.80 5.42 1.69
CA LEU A 107 10.59 6.76 2.23
C LEU A 107 11.77 7.22 3.09
N SER A 108 12.26 6.35 3.98
CA SER A 108 13.44 6.62 4.81
C SER A 108 14.67 6.99 3.98
N ARG A 109 14.87 6.36 2.83
CA ARG A 109 16.02 6.62 1.95
C ARG A 109 15.84 7.91 1.17
N TYR A 110 14.64 8.21 0.69
CA TYR A 110 14.36 9.51 0.07
C TYR A 110 14.59 10.65 1.06
N ARG A 111 14.11 10.53 2.31
CA ARG A 111 14.40 11.48 3.39
C ARG A 111 15.89 11.68 3.64
N GLN A 112 16.66 10.59 3.61
CA GLN A 112 18.10 10.67 3.76
C GLN A 112 18.77 11.42 2.60
N GLN A 113 18.36 11.17 1.36
CA GLN A 113 18.88 11.91 0.21
C GLN A 113 18.50 13.39 0.27
N ASN A 114 17.30 13.70 0.77
CA ASN A 114 16.85 15.06 1.00
C ASN A 114 17.71 15.77 2.07
N ALA A 115 17.99 15.10 3.19
CA ALA A 115 18.89 15.62 4.23
C ALA A 115 20.34 15.79 3.73
N LEU A 116 20.82 14.88 2.88
CA LEU A 116 22.13 15.05 2.24
C LEU A 116 22.13 16.27 1.33
N MET A 117 21.08 16.51 0.56
CA MET A 117 20.96 17.68 -0.32
C MET A 117 20.87 19.00 0.45
N SER A 118 20.20 19.03 1.61
CA SER A 118 20.09 20.25 2.42
C SER A 118 21.40 20.60 3.15
N ILE A 119 22.14 19.60 3.64
CA ILE A 119 23.41 19.81 4.36
C ILE A 119 24.59 20.00 3.40
N ALA A 120 24.61 19.27 2.27
CA ALA A 120 25.76 19.21 1.38
C ALA A 120 25.84 20.35 0.36
N ALA A 121 25.18 21.50 0.63
CA ALA A 121 25.29 22.68 -0.21
C ALA A 121 26.75 22.87 -0.64
N PHE A 122 27.00 22.74 -1.96
CA PHE A 122 28.24 23.04 -2.67
C PHE A 122 29.38 21.98 -2.77
N LYS A 123 29.28 20.76 -2.21
CA LYS A 123 30.35 19.73 -2.39
C LYS A 123 30.06 18.71 -3.50
N LYS A 124 30.88 18.74 -4.57
CA LYS A 124 30.83 17.83 -5.75
C LYS A 124 30.72 16.31 -5.45
N PRO A 125 31.49 15.71 -4.51
CA PRO A 125 31.38 14.27 -4.27
C PRO A 125 30.01 13.84 -3.73
N ASN A 126 29.31 14.74 -3.03
CA ASN A 126 27.98 14.45 -2.48
C ASN A 126 26.91 14.45 -3.59
N LEU A 127 27.02 15.33 -4.60
CA LEU A 127 26.08 15.38 -5.73
C LEU A 127 26.13 14.10 -6.58
N LEU A 128 27.34 13.60 -6.87
CA LEU A 128 27.50 12.34 -7.60
C LEU A 128 26.93 11.14 -6.83
N LYS A 129 27.10 11.13 -5.50
CA LYS A 129 26.51 10.12 -4.62
C LYS A 129 24.98 10.19 -4.65
N VAL A 130 24.39 11.37 -4.45
CA VAL A 130 22.93 11.58 -4.51
C VAL A 130 22.38 11.16 -5.86
N ARG A 131 23.03 11.51 -6.97
CA ARG A 131 22.62 11.10 -8.33
C ARG A 131 22.54 9.58 -8.46
N ARG A 132 23.58 8.87 -7.99
CA ARG A 132 23.66 7.41 -8.04
C ARG A 132 22.62 6.74 -7.14
N ASP A 133 22.42 7.27 -5.95
CA ASP A 133 21.45 6.75 -4.99
C ASP A 133 20.01 6.97 -5.50
N LEU A 134 19.70 8.14 -6.06
CA LEU A 134 18.40 8.43 -6.69
C LEU A 134 18.12 7.51 -7.90
N LEU A 135 19.12 7.26 -8.75
CA LEU A 135 18.98 6.30 -9.84
C LEU A 135 18.68 4.89 -9.31
N THR A 136 19.36 4.48 -8.23
CA THR A 136 19.11 3.20 -7.57
C THR A 136 17.70 3.15 -6.97
N LEU A 137 17.24 4.23 -6.34
CA LEU A 137 15.88 4.34 -5.82
C LEU A 137 14.83 4.27 -6.93
N LYS A 138 15.02 4.97 -8.05
CA LYS A 138 14.16 4.86 -9.24
C LYS A 138 14.03 3.41 -9.72
N GLN A 139 15.16 2.71 -9.86
CA GLN A 139 15.14 1.29 -10.23
C GLN A 139 14.44 0.43 -9.19
N THR A 140 14.59 0.76 -7.91
CA THR A 140 13.94 0.06 -6.79
C THR A 140 12.43 0.24 -6.82
N VAL A 141 11.92 1.45 -7.11
CA VAL A 141 10.50 1.72 -7.31
C VAL A 141 9.96 0.97 -8.52
N GLY A 142 10.73 0.89 -9.62
CA GLY A 142 10.36 0.07 -10.78
C GLY A 142 10.21 -1.41 -10.43
N ILE A 143 11.18 -1.98 -9.69
CA ILE A 143 11.14 -3.36 -9.20
C ILE A 143 9.96 -3.59 -8.25
N PHE A 144 9.68 -2.61 -7.38
CA PHE A 144 8.56 -2.64 -6.44
C PHE A 144 7.22 -2.74 -7.18
N ASN A 145 6.94 -1.84 -8.13
CA ASN A 145 5.72 -1.89 -8.94
C ASN A 145 5.57 -3.22 -9.69
N ASP A 146 6.69 -3.75 -10.17
CA ASP A 146 6.75 -5.00 -10.91
C ASP A 146 6.47 -6.26 -10.06
N ILE A 147 6.63 -6.18 -8.74
CA ILE A 147 6.31 -7.25 -7.79
C ILE A 147 4.89 -7.06 -7.23
N PHE A 148 4.59 -5.85 -6.76
CA PHE A 148 3.41 -5.55 -5.94
C PHE A 148 2.29 -4.82 -6.68
N GLY A 149 2.51 -4.39 -7.93
CA GLY A 149 1.52 -3.64 -8.69
C GLY A 149 0.17 -4.36 -8.82
N TRP A 150 0.18 -5.64 -9.13
CA TRP A 150 -1.04 -6.47 -9.16
C TRP A 150 -1.63 -6.68 -7.77
N ASN A 151 -0.79 -6.84 -6.75
CA ASN A 151 -1.26 -6.97 -5.38
C ASN A 151 -2.02 -5.72 -4.92
N PHE A 152 -1.60 -4.51 -5.32
CA PHE A 152 -2.38 -3.29 -5.07
C PHE A 152 -3.74 -3.31 -5.75
N LEU A 153 -3.77 -3.71 -7.03
CA LEU A 153 -5.01 -3.80 -7.77
C LEU A 153 -6.01 -4.74 -7.08
N PHE A 154 -5.57 -5.94 -6.70
CA PHE A 154 -6.41 -6.90 -5.98
C PHE A 154 -6.82 -6.42 -4.59
N ASN A 155 -5.95 -5.73 -3.86
CA ASN A 155 -6.33 -5.11 -2.57
C ASN A 155 -7.44 -4.08 -2.75
N ILE A 156 -7.36 -3.22 -3.78
CA ILE A 156 -8.39 -2.22 -4.07
C ILE A 156 -9.71 -2.91 -4.41
N PHE A 157 -9.70 -3.90 -5.31
CA PHE A 157 -10.92 -4.65 -5.65
C PHE A 157 -11.52 -5.36 -4.44
N PHE A 158 -10.69 -6.00 -3.61
CA PHE A 158 -11.15 -6.64 -2.37
C PHE A 158 -11.81 -5.63 -1.44
N ILE A 159 -11.14 -4.51 -1.14
CA ILE A 159 -11.65 -3.48 -0.24
C ILE A 159 -12.97 -2.90 -0.76
N VAL A 160 -13.04 -2.54 -2.04
CA VAL A 160 -14.26 -1.97 -2.65
C VAL A 160 -15.40 -2.99 -2.58
N THR A 161 -15.17 -4.20 -3.08
CA THR A 161 -16.21 -5.25 -3.15
C THR A 161 -16.70 -5.61 -1.75
N ARG A 162 -15.79 -5.79 -0.80
CA ARG A 162 -16.14 -6.09 0.59
C ARG A 162 -16.92 -4.93 1.23
N THR A 163 -16.57 -3.68 0.92
CA THR A 163 -17.29 -2.50 1.43
C THR A 163 -18.72 -2.48 0.92
N LEU A 164 -18.90 -2.70 -0.37
CA LEU A 164 -20.23 -2.76 -0.98
C LEU A 164 -21.08 -3.90 -0.43
N ILE A 165 -20.50 -5.08 -0.22
CA ILE A 165 -21.21 -6.21 0.41
C ILE A 165 -21.66 -5.85 1.83
N TYR A 166 -20.81 -5.22 2.64
CA TYR A 166 -21.21 -4.81 3.99
C TYR A 166 -22.28 -3.73 3.98
N LEU A 167 -22.16 -2.72 3.11
CA LEU A 167 -23.16 -1.68 2.98
C LEU A 167 -24.51 -2.24 2.54
N ASP A 168 -24.55 -3.14 1.54
CA ASP A 168 -25.75 -3.86 1.11
C ASP A 168 -26.38 -4.65 2.28
N MET A 169 -25.58 -5.34 3.09
CA MET A 169 -26.07 -6.06 4.26
C MET A 169 -26.63 -5.13 5.34
N VAL A 170 -26.00 -3.96 5.57
CA VAL A 170 -26.50 -2.95 6.51
C VAL A 170 -27.81 -2.35 6.04
N LEU A 171 -27.91 -1.98 4.76
CA LEU A 171 -29.14 -1.42 4.19
C LEU A 171 -30.29 -2.42 4.26
N LYS A 172 -30.06 -3.68 3.89
CA LYS A 172 -31.06 -4.75 4.01
C LYS A 172 -31.55 -4.91 5.45
N ARG A 173 -30.65 -4.84 6.43
CA ARG A 173 -31.02 -4.92 7.85
C ARG A 173 -31.80 -3.68 8.32
N LEU A 174 -31.51 -2.49 7.78
CA LEU A 174 -32.22 -1.26 8.12
C LEU A 174 -33.65 -1.24 7.54
N PHE A 175 -33.82 -1.70 6.30
CA PHE A 175 -35.13 -1.65 5.61
C PHE A 175 -36.03 -2.84 5.91
N HIS A 176 -35.48 -4.05 6.06
CA HIS A 176 -36.24 -5.22 6.47
C HIS A 176 -36.18 -5.34 8.00
N HIS A 177 -37.17 -4.72 8.66
CA HIS A 177 -37.45 -4.87 10.07
C HIS A 177 -37.79 -6.35 10.37
N PHE A 178 -36.81 -7.17 10.77
CA PHE A 178 -37.05 -8.56 11.17
C PHE A 178 -36.41 -8.89 12.52
N ASP A 179 -37.32 -9.20 13.45
CA ASP A 179 -37.37 -10.33 14.38
C ASP A 179 -36.09 -10.77 15.11
N ASP A 180 -36.08 -10.45 16.40
CA ASP A 180 -35.93 -11.36 17.55
C ASP A 180 -34.75 -12.35 17.61
N GLN A 181 -33.69 -12.14 16.84
CA GLN A 181 -32.38 -12.68 17.19
C GLN A 181 -31.65 -11.69 18.10
N GLY A 182 -31.37 -12.14 19.33
CA GLY A 182 -30.81 -11.36 20.43
C GLY A 182 -29.88 -10.24 19.98
N THR A 183 -30.35 -8.99 20.17
CA THR A 183 -29.75 -7.73 19.69
C THR A 183 -28.23 -7.66 19.87
N VAL A 184 -27.72 -8.25 20.95
CA VAL A 184 -26.30 -8.27 21.30
C VAL A 184 -25.45 -9.01 20.25
N TRP A 185 -25.86 -10.19 19.78
CA TRP A 185 -25.07 -10.98 18.81
C TRP A 185 -25.04 -10.32 17.44
N SER A 186 -26.18 -9.75 17.04
CA SER A 186 -26.33 -9.01 15.80
C SER A 186 -25.43 -7.78 15.74
N VAL A 187 -25.30 -7.07 16.86
CA VAL A 187 -24.38 -5.92 17.01
C VAL A 187 -22.92 -6.39 17.04
N LEU A 188 -22.59 -7.43 17.80
CA LEU A 188 -21.23 -7.96 17.90
C LEU A 188 -20.71 -8.45 16.54
N HIS A 189 -21.54 -9.14 15.77
CA HIS A 189 -21.24 -9.53 14.40
C HIS A 189 -20.97 -8.30 13.52
N PHE A 190 -21.80 -7.26 13.59
CA PHE A 190 -21.59 -6.05 12.82
C PHE A 190 -20.26 -5.35 13.18
N VAL A 191 -20.00 -5.14 14.46
CA VAL A 191 -18.81 -4.45 14.98
C VAL A 191 -17.53 -5.21 14.60
N SER A 192 -17.50 -6.53 14.76
CA SER A 192 -16.33 -7.35 14.43
C SER A 192 -15.97 -7.29 12.93
N ASN A 193 -16.98 -7.33 12.06
CA ASN A 193 -16.78 -7.16 10.62
C ASN A 193 -16.31 -5.74 10.23
N MET A 194 -16.85 -4.70 10.88
CA MET A 194 -16.40 -3.32 10.69
C MET A 194 -14.94 -3.13 11.12
N LEU A 195 -14.51 -3.78 12.21
CA LEU A 195 -13.13 -3.73 12.68
C LEU A 195 -12.17 -4.35 11.65
N MET A 196 -12.49 -5.52 11.10
CA MET A 196 -11.70 -6.13 10.02
C MET A 196 -11.61 -5.21 8.81
N MET A 197 -12.73 -4.61 8.42
CA MET A 197 -12.77 -3.68 7.29
C MET A 197 -11.89 -2.45 7.55
N ALA A 198 -11.95 -1.89 8.76
CA ALA A 198 -11.12 -0.75 9.16
C ALA A 198 -9.63 -1.08 9.05
N ILE A 199 -9.19 -2.28 9.42
CA ILE A 199 -7.78 -2.71 9.28
C ILE A 199 -7.31 -2.62 7.81
N PHE A 200 -8.11 -3.13 6.87
CA PHE A 200 -7.76 -3.09 5.45
C PHE A 200 -7.77 -1.66 4.89
N TRP A 201 -8.76 -0.84 5.25
CA TRP A 201 -8.79 0.57 4.85
C TRP A 201 -7.60 1.37 5.41
N VAL A 202 -7.23 1.16 6.68
CA VAL A 202 -6.05 1.79 7.29
C VAL A 202 -4.78 1.33 6.58
N GLY A 203 -4.65 0.04 6.26
CA GLY A 203 -3.52 -0.48 5.50
C GLY A 203 -3.41 0.13 4.09
N PHE A 204 -4.52 0.18 3.35
CA PHE A 204 -4.56 0.75 2.00
C PHE A 204 -4.26 2.25 1.97
N THR A 205 -4.90 3.02 2.86
CA THR A 205 -4.64 4.45 2.98
C THR A 205 -3.19 4.71 3.42
N GLY A 206 -2.68 3.93 4.38
CA GLY A 206 -1.28 3.98 4.83
C GLY A 206 -0.29 3.79 3.68
N VAL A 207 -0.51 2.80 2.81
CA VAL A 207 0.25 2.61 1.57
C VAL A 207 0.16 3.86 0.68
N ALA A 208 -1.05 4.32 0.34
CA ALA A 208 -1.25 5.43 -0.59
C ALA A 208 -0.60 6.73 -0.09
N PHE A 209 -0.73 7.03 1.20
CA PHE A 209 -0.06 8.17 1.84
C PHE A 209 1.45 8.03 1.89
N THR A 210 1.98 6.81 2.03
CA THR A 210 3.43 6.58 1.99
C THR A 210 3.98 6.81 0.58
N CYS A 211 3.27 6.36 -0.47
CA CYS A 211 3.60 6.66 -1.87
C CYS A 211 3.65 8.18 -2.12
N ASP A 212 2.62 8.91 -1.67
CA ASP A 212 2.55 10.38 -1.77
C ASP A 212 3.70 11.07 -1.00
N SER A 213 4.03 10.56 0.20
CA SER A 213 5.14 11.06 1.00
C SER A 213 6.49 10.88 0.30
N ILE A 214 6.71 9.74 -0.35
CA ILE A 214 7.93 9.50 -1.15
C ILE A 214 8.03 10.52 -2.29
N LEU A 215 6.91 10.79 -2.98
CA LEU A 215 6.86 11.77 -4.06
C LEU A 215 7.16 13.19 -3.56
N LYS A 216 6.64 13.57 -2.39
CA LYS A 216 6.92 14.86 -1.75
C LYS A 216 8.40 15.02 -1.40
N GLU A 217 9.02 14.00 -0.81
CA GLU A 217 10.46 14.01 -0.50
C GLU A 217 11.31 14.14 -1.77
N TYR A 218 10.94 13.43 -2.84
CA TYR A 218 11.60 13.58 -4.14
C TYR A 218 11.45 15.00 -4.72
N ASN A 219 10.25 15.59 -4.65
CA ASN A 219 10.02 16.94 -5.13
C ASN A 219 10.83 17.97 -4.33
N SER A 220 11.03 17.75 -3.03
CA SER A 220 11.90 18.56 -2.18
C SER A 220 13.36 18.49 -2.64
N ILE A 221 13.86 17.29 -2.97
CA ILE A 221 15.19 17.08 -3.55
C ILE A 221 15.33 17.82 -4.89
N LEU A 222 14.33 17.71 -5.76
CA LEU A 222 14.32 18.38 -7.06
C LEU A 222 14.31 19.91 -6.88
N ALA A 223 13.48 20.45 -5.99
CA ALA A 223 13.47 21.88 -5.69
C ALA A 223 14.81 22.37 -5.14
N ALA A 224 15.43 21.61 -4.23
CA ALA A 224 16.76 21.92 -3.70
C ALA A 224 17.82 21.94 -4.82
N SER A 225 17.74 20.99 -5.76
CA SER A 225 18.66 20.95 -6.90
C SER A 225 18.51 22.14 -7.86
N HIS A 226 17.28 22.60 -8.13
CA HIS A 226 17.05 23.76 -8.99
C HIS A 226 17.57 25.04 -8.35
N LYS A 227 17.48 25.18 -7.01
CA LYS A 227 18.08 26.30 -6.27
C LYS A 227 19.61 26.35 -6.35
N MET A 228 20.28 25.26 -6.74
CA MET A 228 21.73 25.23 -6.94
C MET A 228 22.17 25.91 -8.25
N VAL A 229 21.29 26.00 -9.25
CA VAL A 229 21.62 26.58 -10.56
C VAL A 229 21.89 28.10 -10.47
N PRO A 230 21.01 28.93 -9.87
CA PRO A 230 21.26 30.37 -9.77
C PRO A 230 22.43 30.73 -8.85
N SER A 231 22.71 29.91 -7.83
CA SER A 231 23.76 30.16 -6.82
C SER A 231 25.18 29.89 -7.31
N THR A 232 25.34 29.28 -8.50
CA THR A 232 26.66 28.96 -9.09
C THR A 232 27.07 29.86 -10.26
N LYS A 233 26.35 30.95 -10.52
CA LYS A 233 26.62 31.93 -11.60
C LYS A 233 28.06 32.48 -11.65
N TRP A 234 28.86 32.34 -10.60
CA TRP A 234 30.23 32.83 -10.51
C TRP A 234 31.32 31.87 -11.05
N HIS A 235 30.98 30.61 -11.37
CA HIS A 235 31.94 29.63 -11.90
C HIS A 235 31.39 28.91 -13.14
N LEU A 236 31.72 29.43 -14.33
CA LEU A 236 31.24 28.93 -15.64
C LEU A 236 31.33 27.39 -15.79
N HIS A 237 32.47 26.78 -15.49
CA HIS A 237 32.67 25.33 -15.69
C HIS A 237 31.88 24.45 -14.69
N LYS A 238 31.49 24.99 -13.53
CA LYS A 238 30.69 24.27 -12.52
C LYS A 238 29.20 24.26 -12.88
N ASN A 239 28.78 25.17 -13.77
CA ASN A 239 27.39 25.34 -14.14
C ASN A 239 26.88 24.19 -15.03
N ASP A 240 27.67 23.75 -16.01
CA ASP A 240 27.30 22.65 -16.92
C ASP A 240 27.08 21.32 -16.19
N GLU A 241 27.93 21.00 -15.20
CA GLU A 241 27.79 19.79 -14.40
C GLU A 241 26.52 19.80 -13.53
N ILE A 242 26.15 20.97 -12.99
CA ILE A 242 24.94 21.13 -12.19
C ILE A 242 23.70 21.05 -13.08
N HIS A 243 23.72 21.67 -14.26
CA HIS A 243 22.66 21.52 -15.26
C HIS A 243 22.48 20.05 -15.68
N ALA A 244 23.57 19.34 -15.96
CA ALA A 244 23.54 17.92 -16.29
C ALA A 244 23.00 17.06 -15.12
N PHE A 245 23.36 17.41 -13.88
CA PHE A 245 22.82 16.77 -12.68
C PHE A 245 21.30 17.00 -12.56
N VAL A 246 20.84 18.26 -12.63
CA VAL A 246 19.42 18.64 -12.53
C VAL A 246 18.58 17.97 -13.63
N SER A 247 19.08 17.98 -14.87
CA SER A 247 18.45 17.29 -16.00
C SER A 247 18.39 15.77 -15.81
N SER A 248 19.42 15.18 -15.18
CA SER A 248 19.40 13.75 -14.89
C SER A 248 18.39 13.39 -13.81
N ILE A 249 18.34 14.15 -12.72
CA ILE A 249 17.47 13.83 -11.60
C ILE A 249 16.01 14.06 -11.93
N SER A 250 15.64 15.03 -12.78
CA SER A 250 14.25 15.27 -13.20
C SER A 250 13.63 14.00 -13.82
N ASN A 251 14.45 13.22 -14.52
CA ASN A 251 14.10 11.93 -15.11
C ASN A 251 13.99 10.79 -14.09
N TYR A 252 14.29 11.01 -12.81
CA TYR A 252 14.29 9.97 -11.76
C TYR A 252 13.06 10.00 -10.85
N ARG A 253 12.02 10.75 -11.24
CA ARG A 253 10.77 10.85 -10.49
C ARG A 253 10.18 9.46 -10.19
N PRO A 254 9.94 9.12 -8.91
CA PRO A 254 9.27 7.88 -8.57
C PRO A 254 7.82 7.92 -9.05
N ASN A 255 7.34 6.81 -9.60
CA ASN A 255 5.95 6.62 -9.97
C ASN A 255 5.50 5.27 -9.42
N PHE A 256 4.50 5.25 -8.55
CA PHE A 256 3.93 4.03 -7.98
C PHE A 256 2.66 3.69 -8.74
N THR A 257 2.53 2.45 -9.21
CA THR A 257 1.40 2.07 -10.08
C THR A 257 0.77 0.75 -9.69
N ALA A 258 -0.55 0.66 -9.82
CA ALA A 258 -1.30 -0.58 -9.67
C ALA A 258 -1.34 -1.31 -11.03
N ALA A 259 -0.44 -2.28 -11.21
CA ALA A 259 -0.29 -3.07 -12.43
C ALA A 259 -0.22 -2.24 -13.72
N ARG A 260 0.32 -1.01 -13.64
CA ARG A 260 0.40 -0.01 -14.72
C ARG A 260 -0.94 0.55 -15.21
N PHE A 261 -2.08 0.20 -14.59
CA PHE A 261 -3.38 0.76 -14.94
C PHE A 261 -3.54 2.21 -14.46
N PHE A 262 -3.12 2.49 -13.22
CA PHE A 262 -3.21 3.83 -12.63
C PHE A 262 -2.10 4.09 -11.61
N SER A 263 -1.82 5.36 -11.35
CA SER A 263 -0.90 5.79 -10.29
C SER A 263 -1.53 5.64 -8.91
N ILE A 264 -0.73 5.23 -7.94
CA ILE A 264 -1.13 5.13 -6.53
C ILE A 264 -0.62 6.38 -5.81
N ASP A 265 -1.56 7.25 -5.48
CA ASP A 265 -1.31 8.47 -4.72
C ASP A 265 -2.50 8.75 -3.78
N ARG A 266 -2.45 9.88 -3.08
CA ARG A 266 -3.53 10.29 -2.17
C ARG A 266 -4.87 10.45 -2.89
N SER A 267 -4.89 10.88 -4.15
CA SER A 267 -6.12 11.07 -4.93
C SER A 267 -6.81 9.74 -5.24
N THR A 268 -6.04 8.64 -5.35
CA THR A 268 -6.58 7.28 -5.54
C THR A 268 -7.54 6.91 -4.40
N VAL A 269 -7.22 7.24 -3.14
CA VAL A 269 -8.11 6.95 -2.00
C VAL A 269 -9.45 7.65 -2.16
N PHE A 270 -9.44 8.94 -2.51
CA PHE A 270 -10.66 9.71 -2.70
C PHE A 270 -11.46 9.22 -3.93
N SER A 271 -10.78 8.83 -5.00
CA SER A 271 -11.42 8.25 -6.19
C SER A 271 -12.13 6.92 -5.87
N VAL A 272 -11.48 6.06 -5.08
CA VAL A 272 -12.08 4.80 -4.62
C VAL A 272 -13.28 5.07 -3.71
N LEU A 273 -13.16 5.99 -2.75
CA LEU A 273 -14.28 6.38 -1.87
C LEU A 273 -15.44 6.96 -2.67
N ASN A 274 -15.17 7.84 -3.64
CA ASN A 274 -16.19 8.40 -4.51
C ASN A 274 -16.93 7.30 -5.29
N SER A 275 -16.18 6.33 -5.82
CA SER A 275 -16.76 5.19 -6.53
C SER A 275 -17.66 4.36 -5.61
N VAL A 276 -17.21 4.04 -4.39
CA VAL A 276 -18.02 3.33 -3.39
C VAL A 276 -19.29 4.11 -3.06
N SER A 277 -19.21 5.43 -2.87
CA SER A 277 -20.37 6.28 -2.61
C SER A 277 -21.35 6.28 -3.78
N THR A 278 -20.88 6.35 -5.03
CA THR A 278 -21.75 6.27 -6.21
C THR A 278 -22.47 4.92 -6.29
N PHE A 279 -21.75 3.80 -6.09
CA PHE A 279 -22.37 2.49 -6.03
C PHE A 279 -23.37 2.36 -4.88
N LEU A 280 -23.06 2.94 -3.73
CA LEU A 280 -23.97 2.97 -2.58
C LEU A 280 -25.28 3.69 -2.93
N ILE A 281 -25.22 4.84 -3.61
CA ILE A 281 -26.41 5.57 -4.05
C ILE A 281 -27.27 4.68 -4.96
N VAL A 282 -26.65 3.97 -5.90
CA VAL A 282 -27.36 3.04 -6.80
C VAL A 282 -28.01 1.91 -5.99
N ILE A 283 -27.31 1.30 -5.04
CA ILE A 283 -27.86 0.23 -4.17
C ILE A 283 -29.01 0.73 -3.29
N ILE A 284 -29.02 2.00 -2.89
CA ILE A 284 -30.13 2.58 -2.11
C ILE A 284 -31.35 2.83 -3.01
N GLN A 285 -31.13 3.15 -4.28
CA GLN A 285 -32.20 3.48 -5.23
C GLN A 285 -32.93 2.25 -5.81
N PHE A 286 -32.29 1.08 -5.81
CA PHE A 286 -32.78 -0.17 -6.41
C PHE A 286 -32.80 -1.32 -5.41
#